data_AF-A0A1C6UU81-F1
#
_entry.id   AF-A0A1C6UU81-F1
#
_cell.length_a   1.000
_cell.length_b   1.000
_cell.length_c   1.000
_cell.angle_alpha   90.00
_cell.angle_beta   90.00
_cell.angle_gamma   90.00
#
_symmetry.space_group_name_H-M   'P 1'
#
loop_
_entity.id
_entity.type
_entity.pdbx_description
1 polymer ?
#
loop_
_entity_poly.entity_id
_entity_poly.type
_entity_poly.pdbx_seq_one_letter_code
_entity_poly.pdbx_strand_id
1 'polypeptide(L)' 'MIERIRNRRDANRRARAIEHALRSANSPAVREELLAIAQRHMS' A
#
# COMPACT_ATOMS: atom_id res chain seq x y z
N MET A 1 0.61 20.39 -13.45
CA MET A 1 0.62 19.15 -14.27
C MET A 1 1.61 18.11 -13.75
N ILE A 2 2.87 18.49 -13.47
CA ILE A 2 3.89 17.59 -12.92
C ILE A 2 3.47 16.99 -11.56
N GLU A 3 2.86 17.78 -10.67
CA GLU A 3 2.41 17.29 -9.36
C GLU A 3 1.33 16.19 -9.46
N ARG A 4 0.38 16.30 -10.39
CA ARG A 4 -0.62 15.25 -10.63
C ARG A 4 0.04 13.93 -11.04
N ILE A 5 1.09 14.01 -11.85
CA ILE A 5 1.86 12.84 -12.31
C ILE A 5 2.66 12.25 -11.13
N ARG A 6 3.28 13.08 -10.29
CA ARG A 6 3.98 12.62 -9.08
C ARG A 6 3.02 11.91 -8.12
N ASN A 7 1.88 12.53 -7.81
CA ASN A 7 0.87 11.96 -6.91
C ASN A 7 0.37 10.61 -7.43
N ARG A 8 0.11 10.49 -8.74
CA ARG A 8 -0.28 9.21 -9.36
C ARG A 8 0.82 8.15 -9.27
N ARG A 9 2.08 8.52 -9.47
CA ARG A 9 3.22 7.60 -9.35
C ARG A 9 3.44 7.14 -7.91
N ASP A 10 3.31 8.05 -6.94
CA ASP A 10 3.44 7.72 -5.53
C ASP A 10 2.30 6.83 -5.05
N ALA A 11 1.06 7.10 -5.47
CA ALA A 11 -0.07 6.20 -5.22
C ALA A 11 0.19 4.80 -5.79
N ASN A 12 0.65 4.70 -7.04
CA ASN A 12 1.00 3.42 -7.66
C ASN A 12 2.15 2.71 -6.95
N ARG A 13 3.18 3.44 -6.51
CA ARG A 13 4.31 2.87 -5.77
C ARG A 13 3.86 2.30 -4.43
N ARG A 14 3.00 3.02 -3.71
CA ARG A 14 2.43 2.59 -2.43
C ARG A 14 1.56 1.35 -2.60
N ALA A 15 0.69 1.33 -3.60
CA ALA A 15 -0.16 0.15 -3.89
C ALA A 15 0.69 -1.12 -4.12
N ARG A 16 1.76 -1.02 -4.92
CA ARG A 16 2.68 -2.15 -5.17
C ARG A 16 3.41 -2.61 -3.91
N ALA A 17 3.82 -1.67 -3.05
CA ALA A 17 4.48 -2.01 -1.79
C ALA A 17 3.54 -2.78 -0.85
N ILE A 18 2.28 -2.34 -0.75
CA ILE A 18 1.24 -3.02 0.04
C ILE A 18 0.97 -4.42 -0.53
N GLU A 19 0.78 -4.55 -1.84
CA GLU A 19 0.58 -5.86 -2.49
C GLU A 19 1.74 -6.82 -2.23
N HIS A 20 2.99 -6.34 -2.34
CA HIS A 20 4.16 -7.14 -2.04
C HIS A 20 4.17 -7.57 -0.56
N ALA A 21 3.90 -6.65 0.37
CA ALA A 21 3.86 -6.96 1.79
C ALA A 21 2.79 -8.01 2.11
N LEU A 22 1.59 -7.87 1.53
CA LEU A 22 0.49 -8.84 1.69
C LEU A 22 0.82 -10.21 1.10
N ARG A 23 1.56 -10.26 -0.01
CA ARG A 23 2.01 -11.51 -0.63
C ARG A 23 3.15 -12.17 0.16
N SER A 24 4.01 -11.38 0.79
CA SER A 24 5.16 -11.88 1.56
C SER A 24 4.81 -12.24 3.00
N ALA A 25 3.69 -11.73 3.52
CA ALA A 25 3.23 -12.02 4.87
C ALA A 25 2.68 -13.45 4.96
N ASN A 26 3.42 -14.34 5.62
CA ASN A 26 3.00 -15.73 5.87
C ASN A 26 2.12 -15.89 7.11
N SER A 27 2.07 -14.88 7.99
CA SER A 27 1.24 -14.89 9.20
C SER A 27 -0.07 -14.14 8.95
N PRO A 28 -1.24 -14.74 9.28
CA PRO A 28 -2.54 -14.07 9.18
C PRO A 28 -2.61 -12.77 9.97
N ALA A 29 -2.04 -12.74 11.19
CA ALA A 29 -2.04 -11.54 12.05
C ALA A 29 -1.29 -10.36 11.40
N VAL A 30 -0.11 -10.63 10.82
CA VAL A 30 0.68 -9.61 10.11
C VAL A 30 -0.07 -9.09 8.87
N ARG A 31 -0.80 -9.97 8.18
CA ARG A 31 -1.61 -9.59 7.03
C ARG A 31 -2.77 -8.67 7.44
N GLU A 32 -3.43 -8.92 8.57
CA GLU A 32 -4.47 -8.04 9.11
C GLU A 32 -3.94 -6.66 9.48
N GLU A 33 -2.77 -6.59 10.12
CA GLU A 33 -2.11 -5.32 10.42
C GLU A 33 -1.77 -4.53 9.16
N LEU A 34 -1.23 -5.19 8.14
CA LEU A 34 -0.94 -4.57 6.84
C LEU A 34 -2.19 -4.03 6.16
N LEU A 35 -3.33 -4.73 6.25
CA LEU A 35 -4.60 -4.25 5.74
C LEU A 35 -5.10 -3.03 6.51
N ALA A 36 -4.99 -3.02 7.84
CA ALA A 36 -5.37 -1.87 8.66
C ALA A 36 -4.50 -0.63 8.35
N ILE A 37 -3.19 -0.82 8.15
CA ILE A 37 -2.27 0.25 7.72
C ILE A 37 -2.64 0.76 6.33
N ALA A 38 -2.92 -0.14 5.38
CA ALA A 38 -3.32 0.22 4.03
C ALA A 38 -4.61 1.06 4.01
N GLN A 39 -5.63 0.65 4.77
CA GLN A 39 -6.89 1.38 4.90
C GLN A 39 -6.68 2.80 5.45
N ARG A 40 -5.84 2.97 6.48
CA ARG A 40 -5.53 4.30 7.04
C ARG A 40 -4.87 5.24 6.04
N HIS A 41 -4.06 4.71 5.12
CA HIS A 41 -3.34 5.51 4.13
C HIS A 41 -4.11 5.80 2.85
N MET A 42 -5.22 5.10 2.61
CA MET A 42 -6.10 5.27 1.44
C MET A 42 -7.34 6.12 1.72
N SER A 43 -7.56 6.51 2.98
CA SER A 43 -8.59 7.46 3.40
C SER A 43 -8.21 8.92 3.15
#